data_AF-A0A8D9A679-F1
#
_entry.id   AF-A0A8D9A679-F1
#
_cell.length_a   1.000
_cell.length_b   1.000
_cell.length_c   1.000
_cell.angle_alpha   90.00
_cell.angle_beta   90.00
_cell.angle_gamma   90.00
#
_symmetry.space_group_name_H-M   'P 1'
#
loop_
_entity.id
_entity.type
_entity.pdbx_description
1 polymer ?
#
loop_
_entity_poly.entity_id
_entity_poly.type
_entity_poly.pdbx_seq_one_letter_code
_entity_poly.pdbx_strand_id
1 'polypeptide(L)'
;MKRMFGRLKQLNSHVAYFLLKNCFNIPKMTYVLRTSPMWKFPDYLNEIDREIKSTLESLLNLKLNDSQWDQTTLPIKYGGIGIRKASDICLPAFLSSANSVKPLMSDILNVNEAQLVIGHLNSALSTWENKYSAEPDTKNIQKFWDEIVIKQVVEQKMNFTESVDIARFKAVQAEGAGTWLDAVPSKQVGTLIESRAFRICIGLRLGCTLVRSQPCICGVASVDEKGLHSLSCQKSVGRFSRHASLNNVLKRALGAGGIPCQLEPVGLTRDVNLRPDGISIVPWENGKHLIWDATCTDTLAPSNLQYF
;
A
#
# COMPACT_ATOMS: atom_id res chain seq x y z
N MET A 1 13.88 -18.16 8.32
CA MET A 1 13.46 -16.91 7.64
C MET A 1 14.60 -16.28 6.84
N LYS A 2 15.76 -16.00 7.46
CA LYS A 2 16.98 -15.42 6.82
C LYS A 2 17.35 -16.01 5.45
N ARG A 3 17.42 -17.35 5.32
CA ARG A 3 17.75 -18.02 4.04
C ARG A 3 16.75 -17.71 2.92
N MET A 4 15.46 -17.64 3.24
CA MET A 4 14.39 -17.33 2.28
C MET A 4 14.46 -15.87 1.85
N PHE A 5 14.67 -14.95 2.80
CA PHE A 5 14.82 -13.53 2.52
C PHE A 5 16.04 -13.21 1.67
N GLY A 6 17.15 -13.93 1.86
CA GLY A 6 18.31 -13.84 0.98
C GLY A 6 18.00 -14.16 -0.49
N ARG A 7 17.08 -15.11 -0.74
CA ARG A 7 16.67 -15.51 -2.10
C ARG A 7 15.70 -14.54 -2.76
N LEU A 8 14.87 -13.83 -1.98
CA LEU A 8 13.96 -12.81 -2.51
C LEU A 8 14.70 -11.71 -3.28
N LYS A 9 15.94 -11.42 -2.90
CA LYS A 9 16.80 -10.42 -3.56
C LYS A 9 17.16 -10.76 -5.01
N GLN A 10 17.01 -12.02 -5.40
CA GLN A 10 17.29 -12.49 -6.76
C GLN A 10 16.10 -12.26 -7.71
N LEU A 11 14.92 -11.92 -7.17
CA LEU A 11 13.70 -11.70 -7.94
C LEU A 11 13.54 -10.21 -8.29
N ASN A 12 12.66 -9.92 -9.25
CA ASN A 12 12.17 -8.56 -9.47
C ASN A 12 11.55 -8.00 -8.18
N SER A 13 11.79 -6.73 -7.86
CA SER A 13 11.39 -6.13 -6.58
C SER A 13 9.88 -6.18 -6.33
N HIS A 14 9.05 -6.03 -7.38
CA HIS A 14 7.60 -6.13 -7.27
C HIS A 14 7.17 -7.56 -6.91
N VAL A 15 7.75 -8.56 -7.59
CA VAL A 15 7.53 -9.99 -7.29
C VAL A 15 7.99 -10.33 -5.88
N ALA A 16 9.18 -9.90 -5.50
CA ALA A 16 9.76 -10.15 -4.18
C ALA A 16 8.91 -9.56 -3.06
N TYR A 17 8.47 -8.30 -3.22
CA TYR A 17 7.55 -7.64 -2.30
C TYR A 17 6.21 -8.37 -2.21
N PHE A 18 5.62 -8.75 -3.35
CA PHE A 18 4.33 -9.44 -3.39
C PHE A 18 4.40 -10.76 -2.64
N LEU A 19 5.45 -11.56 -2.85
CA LEU A 19 5.68 -12.81 -2.13
C LEU A 19 5.97 -12.58 -0.64
N LEU A 20 6.76 -11.55 -0.31
CA LEU A 20 7.02 -11.19 1.09
C LEU A 20 5.72 -10.89 1.83
N LYS A 21 4.88 -10.03 1.27
CA LYS A 21 3.59 -9.62 1.84
C LYS A 21 2.60 -10.79 1.94
N ASN A 22 2.39 -11.50 0.84
CA ASN A 22 1.27 -12.45 0.72
C ASN A 22 1.62 -13.90 1.08
N CYS A 23 2.91 -14.25 1.22
CA CYS A 23 3.31 -15.64 1.45
C CYS A 23 4.29 -15.81 2.61
N PHE A 24 5.23 -14.88 2.79
CA PHE A 24 6.44 -15.16 3.58
C PHE A 24 6.56 -14.37 4.89
N ASN A 25 5.76 -13.31 5.08
CA ASN A 25 5.64 -12.59 6.34
C ASN A 25 4.56 -13.23 7.24
N ILE A 26 3.50 -12.49 7.58
CA ILE A 26 2.44 -12.95 8.48
C ILE A 26 1.81 -14.27 8.04
N PRO A 27 1.50 -14.53 6.75
CA PRO A 27 0.90 -15.79 6.33
C PRO A 27 1.72 -17.03 6.70
N LYS A 28 3.06 -16.91 6.75
CA LYS A 28 3.94 -18.01 7.17
C LYS A 28 3.97 -18.22 8.68
N MET A 29 3.62 -17.19 9.45
CA MET A 29 3.63 -17.17 10.91
C MET A 29 2.25 -17.33 11.54
N THR A 30 1.18 -17.26 10.74
CA THR A 30 -0.21 -17.24 11.22
C THR A 30 -0.51 -18.34 12.22
N TYR A 31 -0.08 -19.58 11.95
CA TYR A 31 -0.28 -20.68 12.90
C TYR A 31 0.32 -20.37 14.27
N VAL A 32 1.63 -20.07 14.32
CA VAL A 32 2.35 -19.78 15.56
C VAL A 32 1.76 -18.56 16.28
N LEU A 33 1.43 -17.49 15.56
CA LEU A 33 0.83 -16.29 16.15
C LEU A 33 -0.56 -16.55 16.74
N ARG A 34 -1.31 -17.51 16.21
CA ARG A 34 -2.67 -17.85 16.66
C ARG A 34 -2.68 -18.87 17.81
N THR A 35 -1.67 -19.73 17.91
CA THR A 35 -1.67 -20.85 18.85
C THR A 35 -0.66 -20.72 19.99
N SER A 36 0.28 -19.78 19.92
CA SER A 36 1.37 -19.65 20.88
C SER A 36 1.39 -18.27 21.55
N PRO A 37 1.82 -18.17 22.83
CA PRO A 37 1.80 -16.93 23.60
C PRO A 37 2.95 -15.98 23.22
N MET A 38 3.04 -15.61 21.94
CA MET A 38 4.19 -14.91 21.38
C MET A 38 4.44 -13.53 21.99
N TRP A 39 3.41 -12.85 22.52
CA TRP A 39 3.57 -11.57 23.21
C TRP A 39 4.43 -11.66 24.48
N LYS A 40 4.62 -12.85 25.04
CA LYS A 40 5.53 -13.10 26.16
C LYS A 40 7.01 -13.17 25.74
N PHE A 41 7.27 -13.19 24.44
CA PHE A 41 8.60 -13.34 23.85
C PHE A 41 8.91 -12.15 22.92
N PRO A 42 8.90 -10.90 23.44
CA PRO A 42 9.04 -9.70 22.63
C PRO A 42 10.36 -9.64 21.85
N ASP A 43 11.44 -10.20 22.40
CA ASP A 43 12.76 -10.21 21.75
C ASP A 43 12.74 -10.96 20.42
N TYR A 44 12.05 -12.11 20.37
CA TYR A 44 11.90 -12.91 19.16
C TYR A 44 11.02 -12.21 18.12
N LEU A 45 9.91 -11.59 18.55
CA LEU A 45 9.05 -10.81 17.66
C LEU A 45 9.83 -9.62 17.07
N ASN A 46 10.60 -8.92 17.89
CA ASN A 46 11.42 -7.80 17.46
C ASN A 46 12.58 -8.23 16.56
N GLU A 47 13.16 -9.43 16.73
CA GLU A 47 14.14 -9.97 15.78
C GLU A 47 13.49 -10.25 14.41
N ILE A 48 12.31 -10.86 14.39
CA ILE A 48 11.54 -11.11 13.17
C ILE A 48 11.24 -9.80 12.44
N ASP A 49 10.70 -8.81 13.15
CA ASP A 49 10.33 -7.52 12.57
C ASP A 49 11.56 -6.75 12.03
N ARG A 50 12.70 -6.82 12.72
CA ARG A 50 13.98 -6.25 12.24
C ARG A 50 14.47 -6.94 10.98
N GLU A 51 14.37 -8.27 10.91
CA GLU A 51 14.79 -9.05 9.75
C GLU A 51 13.90 -8.76 8.53
N ILE A 52 12.59 -8.58 8.73
CA ILE A 52 11.65 -8.13 7.69
C ILE A 52 12.00 -6.71 7.23
N LYS A 53 12.22 -5.77 8.17
CA LYS A 53 12.64 -4.39 7.85
C LYS A 53 13.91 -4.38 7.00
N SER A 54 14.95 -5.09 7.43
CA SER A 54 16.23 -5.18 6.71
C SER A 54 16.08 -5.79 5.32
N THR A 55 15.27 -6.84 5.20
CA THR A 55 14.97 -7.46 3.91
C THR A 55 14.26 -6.47 2.99
N LEU A 56 13.25 -5.77 3.49
CA LEU A 56 12.48 -4.80 2.72
C LEU A 56 13.35 -3.62 2.27
N GLU A 57 14.16 -3.04 3.17
CA GLU A 57 15.15 -2.00 2.84
C GLU A 57 16.07 -2.45 1.68
N SER A 58 16.56 -3.69 1.74
CA SER A 58 17.41 -4.27 0.69
C SER A 58 16.66 -4.52 -0.63
N LEU A 59 15.42 -5.00 -0.60
CA LEU A 59 14.61 -5.24 -1.82
C LEU A 59 14.24 -3.92 -2.50
N LEU A 60 13.87 -2.94 -1.70
CA LEU A 60 13.43 -1.63 -2.17
C LEU A 60 14.58 -0.68 -2.48
N ASN A 61 15.80 -1.00 -2.03
CA ASN A 61 16.94 -0.09 -2.09
C ASN A 61 16.61 1.27 -1.43
N LEU A 62 15.98 1.21 -0.26
CA LEU A 62 15.58 2.36 0.55
C LEU A 62 16.10 2.20 1.97
N LYS A 63 16.40 3.31 2.63
CA LYS A 63 16.64 3.34 4.07
C LYS A 63 15.40 3.92 4.76
N LEU A 64 14.82 3.18 5.71
CA LEU A 64 13.59 3.55 6.38
C LEU A 64 13.90 4.04 7.80
N ASN A 65 13.60 5.30 8.08
CA ASN A 65 13.55 5.81 9.45
C ASN A 65 12.35 5.21 10.21
N ASP A 66 12.19 5.56 11.48
CA ASP A 66 11.16 4.94 12.33
C ASP A 66 9.74 5.33 11.92
N SER A 67 9.51 6.60 11.54
CA SER A 67 8.21 7.05 11.03
C SER A 67 7.83 6.35 9.71
N GLN A 68 8.78 6.25 8.77
CA GLN A 68 8.59 5.54 7.50
C GLN A 68 8.37 4.04 7.70
N TRP A 69 9.03 3.44 8.69
CA TRP A 69 8.80 2.04 9.05
C TRP A 69 7.43 1.84 9.67
N ASP A 70 6.99 2.73 10.56
CA ASP A 70 5.65 2.67 11.12
C ASP A 70 4.59 2.81 10.00
N GLN A 71 4.76 3.75 9.06
CA GLN A 71 3.87 3.86 7.90
C GLN A 71 3.91 2.59 7.02
N THR A 72 5.10 2.07 6.72
CA THR A 72 5.31 0.84 5.93
C THR A 72 4.45 -0.31 6.46
N THR A 73 4.34 -0.38 7.79
CA THR A 73 3.67 -1.48 8.48
C THR A 73 2.16 -1.34 8.59
N LEU A 74 1.60 -0.22 8.15
CA LEU A 74 0.17 -0.04 8.04
C LEU A 74 -0.39 -0.84 6.85
N PRO A 75 -1.66 -1.27 6.92
CA PRO A 75 -2.38 -1.73 5.74
C PRO A 75 -2.42 -0.67 4.63
N ILE A 76 -2.60 -1.13 3.39
CA ILE A 76 -2.61 -0.26 2.21
C ILE A 76 -3.69 0.82 2.30
N LYS A 77 -4.90 0.45 2.75
CA LYS A 77 -6.02 1.38 2.96
C LYS A 77 -5.70 2.52 3.94
N TYR A 78 -4.74 2.30 4.85
CA TYR A 78 -4.30 3.29 5.85
C TYR A 78 -3.05 4.06 5.40
N GLY A 79 -2.65 3.95 4.13
CA GLY A 79 -1.51 4.69 3.57
C GLY A 79 -0.17 3.96 3.69
N GLY A 80 -0.16 2.74 4.23
CA GLY A 80 1.04 1.90 4.28
C GLY A 80 1.25 1.05 3.02
N ILE A 81 2.11 0.04 3.13
CA ILE A 81 2.34 -0.94 2.06
C ILE A 81 1.94 -2.37 2.46
N GLY A 82 1.26 -2.55 3.59
CA GLY A 82 0.71 -3.85 3.98
C GLY A 82 1.73 -4.86 4.52
N ILE A 83 2.93 -4.43 4.92
CA ILE A 83 3.91 -5.30 5.58
C ILE A 83 3.70 -5.23 7.09
N ARG A 84 2.77 -6.03 7.62
CA ARG A 84 2.45 -6.00 9.06
C ARG A 84 3.59 -6.54 9.92
N LYS A 85 3.76 -5.97 11.12
CA LYS A 85 4.69 -6.47 12.15
C LYS A 85 4.10 -7.69 12.85
N ALA A 86 4.93 -8.67 13.16
CA ALA A 86 4.54 -9.80 14.00
C ALA A 86 4.20 -9.32 15.42
N SER A 87 4.94 -8.33 15.94
CA SER A 87 4.68 -7.72 17.24
C SER A 87 3.28 -7.09 17.35
N ASP A 88 2.81 -6.43 16.29
CA ASP A 88 1.47 -5.81 16.26
C ASP A 88 0.36 -6.87 16.12
N ILE A 89 0.61 -7.94 15.38
CA ILE A 89 -0.40 -8.97 15.04
C ILE A 89 -0.53 -10.06 16.11
N CYS A 90 0.49 -10.30 16.93
CA CYS A 90 0.53 -11.46 17.83
C CYS A 90 -0.68 -11.54 18.80
N LEU A 91 -1.05 -10.42 19.44
CA LEU A 91 -2.20 -10.35 20.34
C LEU A 91 -3.54 -10.47 19.57
N PRO A 92 -3.81 -9.67 18.51
CA PRO A 92 -4.99 -9.86 17.67
C PRO A 92 -5.18 -11.29 17.16
N ALA A 93 -4.10 -11.93 16.71
CA ALA A 93 -4.13 -13.28 16.17
C ALA A 93 -4.51 -14.31 17.23
N PHE A 94 -3.86 -14.27 18.39
CA PHE A 94 -4.16 -15.19 19.49
C PHE A 94 -5.57 -14.98 20.06
N LEU A 95 -5.93 -13.74 20.40
CA LEU A 95 -7.23 -13.42 21.01
C LEU A 95 -8.39 -13.80 20.09
N SER A 96 -8.29 -13.51 18.80
CA SER A 96 -9.31 -13.93 17.84
C SER A 96 -9.38 -15.45 17.69
N SER A 97 -8.24 -16.15 17.70
CA SER A 97 -8.20 -17.60 17.63
C SER A 97 -8.86 -18.25 18.83
N ALA A 98 -8.48 -17.81 20.04
CA ALA A 98 -9.04 -18.31 21.29
C ALA A 98 -10.56 -18.13 21.34
N ASN A 99 -11.07 -16.95 20.94
CA ASN A 99 -12.52 -16.72 20.92
C ASN A 99 -13.23 -17.47 19.77
N SER A 100 -12.56 -17.73 18.65
CA SER A 100 -13.16 -18.46 17.52
C SER A 100 -13.41 -19.95 17.80
N VAL A 101 -12.61 -20.57 18.67
CA VAL A 101 -12.72 -22.02 18.96
C VAL A 101 -13.61 -22.33 20.16
N LYS A 102 -13.97 -21.32 20.98
CA LYS A 102 -14.80 -21.51 22.18
C LYS A 102 -16.13 -22.24 21.92
N PRO A 103 -16.94 -21.86 20.92
CA PRO A 103 -18.21 -22.55 20.68
C PRO A 103 -17.99 -24.03 20.32
N LEU A 104 -17.02 -24.30 19.45
CA LEU A 104 -16.69 -25.67 19.05
C LEU A 104 -16.17 -26.52 20.22
N MET A 105 -15.35 -25.95 21.10
CA MET A 105 -14.86 -26.65 22.29
C MET A 105 -15.99 -26.94 23.28
N SER A 106 -16.92 -26.00 23.45
CA SER A 106 -18.12 -26.16 24.28
C SER A 106 -18.97 -27.32 23.78
N ASP A 107 -19.21 -27.39 22.46
CA ASP A 107 -19.99 -28.45 21.82
C ASP A 107 -19.32 -29.83 21.96
N ILE A 108 -18.00 -29.92 21.72
CA ILE A 108 -17.25 -31.18 21.78
C ILE A 108 -17.17 -31.72 23.21
N LEU A 109 -16.91 -30.85 24.17
CA LEU A 109 -16.73 -31.24 25.57
C LEU A 109 -18.04 -31.30 26.35
N ASN A 110 -19.15 -30.82 25.76
CA ASN A 110 -20.45 -30.70 26.38
C ASN A 110 -20.40 -29.93 27.72
N VAL A 111 -19.65 -28.82 27.74
CA VAL A 111 -19.52 -27.91 28.89
C VAL A 111 -19.86 -26.50 28.46
N ASN A 112 -20.30 -25.65 29.39
CA ASN A 112 -20.59 -24.25 29.07
C ASN A 112 -19.30 -23.51 28.69
N GLU A 113 -19.35 -22.58 27.72
CA GLU A 113 -18.21 -21.75 27.33
C GLU A 113 -17.52 -21.04 28.51
N ALA A 114 -18.28 -20.64 29.54
CA ALA A 114 -17.75 -19.99 30.74
C ALA A 114 -16.84 -20.91 31.58
N GLN A 115 -16.96 -22.24 31.41
CA GLN A 115 -16.15 -23.24 32.11
C GLN A 115 -14.87 -23.60 31.35
N LEU A 116 -14.74 -23.18 30.08
CA LEU A 116 -13.57 -23.50 29.26
C LEU A 116 -12.35 -22.69 29.70
N VAL A 117 -11.28 -23.41 30.03
CA VAL A 117 -9.98 -22.80 30.35
C VAL A 117 -9.08 -22.84 29.11
N ILE A 118 -8.97 -21.70 28.43
CA ILE A 118 -8.00 -21.55 27.34
C ILE A 118 -6.68 -21.03 27.92
N GLY A 119 -5.62 -21.83 27.77
CA GLY A 119 -4.29 -21.47 28.25
C GLY A 119 -3.86 -20.09 27.76
N HIS A 120 -3.37 -19.26 28.69
CA HIS A 120 -2.91 -17.89 28.44
C HIS A 120 -3.94 -16.85 27.96
N LEU A 121 -5.23 -17.19 27.84
CA LEU A 121 -6.26 -16.22 27.41
C LEU A 121 -6.36 -15.01 28.35
N ASN A 122 -6.49 -15.24 29.66
CA ASN A 122 -6.56 -14.15 30.63
C ASN A 122 -5.28 -13.29 30.61
N SER A 123 -4.12 -13.93 30.44
CA SER A 123 -2.83 -13.21 30.32
C SER A 123 -2.77 -12.37 29.04
N ALA A 124 -3.32 -12.84 27.91
CA ALA A 124 -3.42 -12.06 26.69
C ALA A 124 -4.36 -10.86 26.86
N LEU A 125 -5.53 -11.05 27.48
CA LEU A 125 -6.50 -10.00 27.74
C LEU A 125 -5.92 -8.91 28.65
N SER A 126 -5.28 -9.28 29.76
CA SER A 126 -4.62 -8.28 30.62
C SER A 126 -3.51 -7.53 29.87
N THR A 127 -2.77 -8.21 28.98
CA THR A 127 -1.76 -7.53 28.15
C THR A 127 -2.41 -6.58 27.13
N TRP A 128 -3.58 -6.95 26.61
CA TRP A 128 -4.37 -6.13 25.70
C TRP A 128 -4.92 -4.88 26.39
N GLU A 129 -5.60 -5.04 27.52
CA GLU A 129 -6.18 -3.96 28.33
C GLU A 129 -5.12 -2.93 28.78
N ASN A 130 -3.89 -3.40 29.07
CA ASN A 130 -2.78 -2.52 29.39
C ASN A 130 -2.28 -1.67 28.21
N LYS A 131 -2.55 -2.09 26.96
CA LYS A 131 -2.06 -1.44 25.73
C LYS A 131 -3.13 -0.66 25.00
N TYR A 132 -4.37 -1.13 25.05
CA TYR A 132 -5.50 -0.65 24.26
C TYR A 132 -6.71 -0.43 25.15
N SER A 133 -7.42 0.66 24.93
CA SER A 133 -8.58 1.04 25.75
C SER A 133 -9.90 0.41 25.30
N ALA A 134 -9.89 -0.38 24.23
CA ALA A 134 -11.10 -0.93 23.62
C ALA A 134 -10.90 -2.39 23.17
N GLU A 135 -12.00 -3.14 23.14
CA GLU A 135 -12.10 -4.46 22.52
C GLU A 135 -13.11 -4.41 21.36
N PRO A 136 -12.98 -5.28 20.35
CA PRO A 136 -13.98 -5.37 19.30
C PRO A 136 -15.24 -6.10 19.78
N ASP A 137 -16.40 -5.70 19.26
CA ASP A 137 -17.67 -6.40 19.51
C ASP A 137 -17.60 -7.87 19.07
N THR A 138 -17.03 -8.10 17.88
CA THR A 138 -16.87 -9.44 17.31
C THR A 138 -15.47 -9.97 17.60
N LYS A 139 -15.32 -10.67 18.73
CA LYS A 139 -14.03 -11.11 19.27
C LYS A 139 -13.39 -12.28 18.52
N ASN A 140 -14.12 -13.03 17.71
CA ASN A 140 -13.61 -14.19 16.97
C ASN A 140 -12.92 -13.85 15.63
N ILE A 141 -12.90 -12.57 15.22
CA ILE A 141 -12.31 -12.13 13.94
C ILE A 141 -11.08 -11.26 14.18
N GLN A 142 -9.91 -11.72 13.70
CA GLN A 142 -8.62 -11.04 13.88
C GLN A 142 -8.62 -9.59 13.37
N LYS A 143 -9.27 -9.35 12.23
CA LYS A 143 -9.34 -8.03 11.58
C LYS A 143 -9.85 -6.96 12.53
N PHE A 144 -10.83 -7.25 13.39
CA PHE A 144 -11.42 -6.23 14.26
C PHE A 144 -10.52 -5.85 15.44
N TRP A 145 -9.83 -6.83 16.02
CA TRP A 145 -8.77 -6.55 17.00
C TRP A 145 -7.66 -5.71 16.37
N ASP A 146 -7.19 -6.15 15.21
CA ASP A 146 -6.09 -5.52 14.50
C ASP A 146 -6.42 -4.08 14.06
N GLU A 147 -7.67 -3.79 13.69
CA GLU A 147 -8.13 -2.45 13.35
C GLU A 147 -7.92 -1.45 14.49
N ILE A 148 -8.08 -1.87 15.75
CA ILE A 148 -7.83 -1.03 16.94
C ILE A 148 -6.34 -0.67 17.03
N VAL A 149 -5.46 -1.67 16.84
CA VAL A 149 -4.00 -1.46 16.83
C VAL A 149 -3.61 -0.46 15.73
N ILE A 150 -4.15 -0.64 14.54
CA ILE A 150 -3.86 0.20 13.38
C ILE A 150 -4.29 1.65 13.62
N LYS A 151 -5.51 1.87 14.12
CA LYS A 151 -6.03 3.22 14.41
C LYS A 151 -5.14 3.94 15.43
N GLN A 152 -4.76 3.25 16.50
CA GLN A 152 -3.85 3.82 17.50
C GLN A 152 -2.50 4.22 16.89
N VAL A 153 -1.91 3.39 16.01
CA VAL A 153 -0.65 3.74 15.34
C VAL A 153 -0.83 4.97 14.44
N VAL A 154 -1.93 5.06 13.69
CA VAL A 154 -2.21 6.23 12.85
C VAL A 154 -2.35 7.50 13.70
N GLU A 155 -3.15 7.46 14.75
CA GLU A 155 -3.42 8.61 15.63
C GLU A 155 -2.17 9.06 16.41
N GLN A 156 -1.35 8.11 16.89
CA GLN A 156 -0.21 8.44 17.74
C GLN A 156 1.07 8.72 16.94
N LYS A 157 1.27 8.04 15.80
CA LYS A 157 2.57 8.04 15.11
C LYS A 157 2.57 8.67 13.73
N MET A 158 1.42 8.79 13.06
CA MET A 158 1.34 9.39 11.71
C MET A 158 1.01 10.89 11.76
N ASN A 159 1.63 11.59 12.72
CA ASN A 159 1.48 13.03 12.90
C ASN A 159 2.64 13.74 12.19
N PHE A 160 2.40 14.14 10.95
CA PHE A 160 3.39 14.86 10.14
C PHE A 160 3.31 16.37 10.39
N THR A 161 4.45 17.04 10.43
CA THR A 161 4.54 18.50 10.59
C THR A 161 4.64 19.23 9.24
N GLU A 162 5.29 18.59 8.27
CA GLU A 162 5.51 19.15 6.94
C GLU A 162 4.26 18.99 6.05
N SER A 163 3.80 20.08 5.43
CA SER A 163 2.61 20.07 4.55
C SER A 163 2.72 19.04 3.42
N VAL A 164 3.93 18.84 2.87
CA VAL A 164 4.23 17.81 1.87
C VAL A 164 3.90 16.41 2.38
N ASP A 165 4.31 16.09 3.62
CA ASP A 165 4.11 14.75 4.18
C ASP A 165 2.66 14.54 4.63
N ILE A 166 1.98 15.59 5.11
CA ILE A 166 0.52 15.57 5.37
C ILE A 166 -0.25 15.29 4.08
N ALA A 167 0.04 16.04 3.01
CA ALA A 167 -0.60 15.88 1.71
C ALA A 167 -0.33 14.49 1.12
N ARG A 168 0.93 14.03 1.17
CA ARG A 168 1.34 12.70 0.72
C ARG A 168 0.58 11.62 1.47
N PHE A 169 0.55 11.67 2.80
CA PHE A 169 -0.08 10.64 3.61
C PHE A 169 -1.59 10.54 3.34
N LYS A 170 -2.28 11.69 3.22
CA LYS A 170 -3.69 11.74 2.81
C LYS A 170 -3.90 11.18 1.40
N ALA A 171 -3.04 11.56 0.45
CA ALA A 171 -3.15 11.10 -0.94
C ALA A 171 -3.02 9.57 -1.07
N VAL A 172 -2.13 8.94 -0.29
CA VAL A 172 -1.89 7.49 -0.36
C VAL A 172 -2.98 6.65 0.33
N GLN A 173 -3.86 7.30 1.09
CA GLN A 173 -5.06 6.74 1.72
C GLN A 173 -6.31 6.84 0.83
N ALA A 174 -6.26 7.62 -0.25
CA ALA A 174 -7.38 7.76 -1.16
C ALA A 174 -7.77 6.40 -1.76
N GLU A 175 -9.07 6.26 -2.07
CA GLU A 175 -9.60 5.05 -2.68
C GLU A 175 -8.86 4.72 -3.98
N GLY A 176 -8.44 3.47 -4.14
CA GLY A 176 -7.69 3.01 -5.32
C GLY A 176 -6.20 3.39 -5.37
N ALA A 177 -5.70 4.31 -4.54
CA ALA A 177 -4.32 4.80 -4.58
C ALA A 177 -3.26 3.69 -4.34
N GLY A 178 -3.67 2.62 -3.66
CA GLY A 178 -2.81 1.49 -3.31
C GLY A 178 -3.06 0.20 -4.10
N THR A 179 -4.03 0.16 -5.03
CA THR A 179 -4.45 -1.08 -5.71
C THR A 179 -3.30 -1.79 -6.45
N TRP A 180 -2.32 -1.04 -6.95
CA TRP A 180 -1.13 -1.59 -7.60
C TRP A 180 -0.24 -2.43 -6.66
N LEU A 181 -0.35 -2.27 -5.34
CA LEU A 181 0.36 -3.08 -4.33
C LEU A 181 -0.33 -4.43 -4.05
N ASP A 182 -1.59 -4.57 -4.45
CA ASP A 182 -2.36 -5.81 -4.38
C ASP A 182 -2.37 -6.57 -5.71
N ALA A 183 -1.94 -5.92 -6.80
CA ALA A 183 -1.89 -6.53 -8.12
C ALA A 183 -0.87 -7.68 -8.17
N VAL A 184 -1.29 -8.83 -8.70
CA VAL A 184 -0.39 -9.98 -8.93
C VAL A 184 0.65 -9.56 -9.98
N PRO A 185 1.96 -9.63 -9.71
CA PRO A 185 2.99 -9.23 -10.66
C PRO A 185 3.05 -10.23 -11.84
N SER A 186 2.57 -9.83 -13.01
CA SER A 186 2.58 -10.68 -14.21
C SER A 186 2.86 -9.87 -15.46
N LYS A 187 3.82 -10.34 -16.26
CA LYS A 187 4.19 -9.69 -17.52
C LYS A 187 3.10 -9.90 -18.57
N GLN A 188 2.43 -11.05 -18.55
CA GLN A 188 1.44 -11.48 -19.54
C GLN A 188 0.18 -10.63 -19.49
N VAL A 189 -0.26 -10.21 -18.29
CA VAL A 189 -1.42 -9.32 -18.11
C VAL A 189 -1.02 -7.86 -17.87
N GLY A 190 0.26 -7.53 -17.99
CA GLY A 190 0.76 -6.15 -17.91
C GLY A 190 0.75 -5.51 -16.52
N THR A 191 0.67 -6.29 -15.45
CA THR A 191 0.68 -5.83 -14.06
C THR A 191 2.07 -5.83 -13.42
N LEU A 192 3.07 -6.44 -14.07
CA LEU A 192 4.44 -6.44 -13.59
C LEU A 192 5.11 -5.07 -13.76
N ILE A 193 5.35 -4.39 -12.64
CA ILE A 193 6.19 -3.19 -12.57
C ILE A 193 7.68 -3.58 -12.53
N GLU A 194 8.51 -2.89 -13.31
CA GLU A 194 9.96 -3.06 -13.28
C GLU A 194 10.53 -2.69 -11.90
N SER A 195 11.56 -3.41 -11.44
CA SER A 195 12.20 -3.18 -10.15
C SER A 195 12.52 -1.71 -9.86
N ARG A 196 13.08 -0.96 -10.82
CA ARG A 196 13.42 0.45 -10.61
C ARG A 196 12.17 1.31 -10.39
N ALA A 197 11.16 1.17 -11.24
CA ALA A 197 9.90 1.90 -11.12
C ALA A 197 9.19 1.56 -9.81
N PHE A 198 9.11 0.27 -9.46
CA PHE A 198 8.48 -0.19 -8.22
C PHE A 198 9.15 0.43 -6.99
N ARG A 199 10.47 0.46 -6.94
CA ARG A 199 11.25 1.09 -5.85
C ARG A 199 10.95 2.58 -5.71
N ILE A 200 10.93 3.30 -6.83
CA ILE A 200 10.59 4.73 -6.87
C ILE A 200 9.15 4.94 -6.37
N CYS A 201 8.18 4.15 -6.84
CA CYS A 201 6.79 4.25 -6.41
C CYS A 201 6.64 4.03 -4.90
N ILE A 202 7.33 3.03 -4.32
CA ILE A 202 7.30 2.81 -2.87
C ILE A 202 7.96 3.97 -2.13
N GLY A 203 9.11 4.46 -2.59
CA GLY A 203 9.78 5.59 -1.95
C GLY A 203 8.94 6.87 -1.99
N LEU A 204 8.28 7.16 -3.10
CA LEU A 204 7.32 8.27 -3.21
C LEU A 204 6.15 8.08 -2.23
N ARG A 205 5.58 6.87 -2.15
CA ARG A 205 4.48 6.55 -1.23
C ARG A 205 4.87 6.75 0.23
N LEU A 206 6.11 6.41 0.61
CA LEU A 206 6.62 6.51 1.98
C LEU A 206 7.33 7.83 2.31
N GLY A 207 7.53 8.72 1.32
CA GLY A 207 8.26 9.97 1.52
C GLY A 207 9.76 9.77 1.77
N CYS A 208 10.35 8.74 1.15
CA CYS A 208 11.77 8.45 1.26
C CYS A 208 12.62 9.35 0.36
N THR A 209 13.88 9.52 0.75
CA THR A 209 14.92 10.09 -0.12
C THR A 209 15.19 9.11 -1.27
N LEU A 210 14.98 9.58 -2.49
CA LEU A 210 15.09 8.79 -3.73
C LEU A 210 16.30 9.20 -4.56
N VAL A 211 16.61 10.49 -4.58
CA VAL A 211 17.66 11.07 -5.40
C VAL A 211 18.49 12.04 -4.57
N ARG A 212 19.68 12.37 -5.06
CA ARG A 212 20.41 13.51 -4.52
C ARG A 212 19.80 14.79 -5.06
N SER A 213 19.77 15.83 -4.22
CA SER A 213 19.37 17.15 -4.66
C SER A 213 20.24 17.60 -5.83
N GLN A 214 19.61 18.07 -6.89
CA GLN A 214 20.29 18.46 -8.13
C GLN A 214 19.50 19.55 -8.87
N PRO A 215 20.17 20.45 -9.59
CA PRO A 215 19.48 21.47 -10.38
C PRO A 215 18.63 20.81 -11.47
N CYS A 216 17.40 21.30 -11.67
CA CYS A 216 16.57 20.84 -12.77
C CYS A 216 16.91 21.58 -14.06
N ILE A 217 16.81 20.89 -15.20
CA ILE A 217 16.94 21.47 -16.55
C ILE A 217 15.91 22.58 -16.84
N CYS A 218 14.84 22.67 -16.05
CA CYS A 218 13.89 23.78 -16.15
C CYS A 218 14.54 25.13 -15.82
N GLY A 219 15.58 25.14 -14.96
CA GLY A 219 16.24 26.35 -14.47
C GLY A 219 15.47 27.11 -13.39
N VAL A 220 14.25 26.66 -13.03
CA VAL A 220 13.35 27.36 -12.10
C VAL A 220 13.47 26.84 -10.67
N ALA A 221 13.72 25.53 -10.50
CA ALA A 221 13.81 24.90 -9.21
C ALA A 221 14.85 23.76 -9.22
N SER A 222 15.31 23.38 -8.03
CA SER A 222 16.08 22.15 -7.84
C SER A 222 15.13 20.98 -7.63
N VAL A 223 15.54 19.80 -8.10
CA VAL A 223 14.90 18.54 -7.72
C VAL A 223 15.34 18.23 -6.30
N ASP A 224 14.38 18.17 -5.38
CA ASP A 224 14.62 17.82 -3.98
C ASP A 224 15.00 16.35 -3.80
N GLU A 225 15.41 15.98 -2.59
CA GLU A 225 15.82 14.61 -2.28
C GLU A 225 14.69 13.57 -2.47
N LYS A 226 13.44 14.01 -2.32
CA LYS A 226 12.24 13.20 -2.57
C LYS A 226 11.94 13.05 -4.07
N GLY A 227 12.57 13.86 -4.93
CA GLY A 227 12.45 13.78 -6.39
C GLY A 227 11.14 14.33 -6.94
N LEU A 228 10.37 15.10 -6.16
CA LEU A 228 8.98 15.46 -6.44
C LEU A 228 8.86 16.45 -7.61
N HIS A 229 9.76 17.43 -7.70
CA HIS A 229 9.73 18.43 -8.77
C HIS A 229 9.68 17.79 -10.17
N SER A 230 10.33 16.65 -10.37
CA SER A 230 10.36 15.95 -11.66
C SER A 230 8.98 15.47 -12.12
N LEU A 231 8.01 15.32 -11.19
CA LEU A 231 6.64 14.88 -11.45
C LEU A 231 5.72 16.00 -11.96
N SER A 232 6.05 17.27 -11.67
CA SER A 232 5.26 18.45 -12.07
C SER A 232 6.01 19.38 -13.03
N CYS A 233 7.32 19.17 -13.23
CA CYS A 233 8.14 20.00 -14.09
C CYS A 233 7.70 19.96 -15.57
N GLN A 234 7.49 21.13 -16.17
CA GLN A 234 7.11 21.30 -17.57
C GLN A 234 8.21 20.86 -18.56
N LYS A 235 9.49 20.88 -18.15
CA LYS A 235 10.59 20.36 -18.98
C LYS A 235 10.91 18.89 -18.71
N SER A 236 10.09 18.19 -17.90
CA SER A 236 10.28 16.77 -17.63
C SER A 236 9.98 15.93 -18.86
N VAL A 237 10.96 15.14 -19.31
CA VAL A 237 10.84 14.27 -20.50
C VAL A 237 9.72 13.24 -20.33
N GLY A 238 9.45 12.79 -19.10
CA GLY A 238 8.43 11.79 -18.80
C GLY A 238 6.99 12.27 -18.83
N ARG A 239 6.73 13.58 -18.95
CA ARG A 239 5.36 14.14 -18.84
C ARG A 239 4.41 13.57 -19.89
N PHE A 240 4.85 13.52 -21.15
CA PHE A 240 4.05 13.02 -22.26
C PHE A 240 3.85 11.51 -22.19
N SER A 241 4.87 10.77 -21.73
CA SER A 241 4.79 9.31 -21.59
C SER A 241 3.72 8.87 -20.57
N ARG A 242 3.59 9.59 -19.45
CA ARG A 242 2.53 9.31 -18.44
C ARG A 242 1.13 9.51 -19.02
N HIS A 243 0.91 10.65 -19.66
CA HIS A 243 -0.36 11.01 -20.29
C HIS A 243 -0.73 10.03 -21.42
N ALA A 244 0.21 9.72 -22.31
CA ALA A 244 0.02 8.71 -23.35
C ALA A 244 -0.27 7.32 -22.76
N SER A 245 0.39 6.92 -21.67
CA SER A 245 0.14 5.64 -21.01
C SER A 245 -1.28 5.55 -20.45
N LEU A 246 -1.79 6.63 -19.84
CA LEU A 246 -3.16 6.71 -19.34
C LEU A 246 -4.18 6.59 -20.48
N ASN A 247 -3.98 7.33 -21.56
CA ASN A 247 -4.82 7.26 -22.75
C ASN A 247 -4.80 5.87 -23.42
N ASN A 248 -3.64 5.20 -23.42
CA ASN A 248 -3.52 3.82 -23.90
C ASN A 248 -4.25 2.81 -23.01
N VAL A 249 -4.38 3.05 -21.70
CA VAL A 249 -5.20 2.21 -20.81
C VAL A 249 -6.69 2.38 -21.14
N LEU A 250 -7.17 3.62 -21.28
CA LEU A 250 -8.56 3.91 -21.66
C LEU A 250 -8.91 3.28 -23.02
N LYS A 251 -8.07 3.49 -24.03
CA LYS A 251 -8.26 2.90 -25.37
C LYS A 251 -8.34 1.38 -25.32
N ARG A 252 -7.45 0.72 -24.56
CA ARG A 252 -7.46 -0.75 -24.43
C ARG A 252 -8.69 -1.25 -23.69
N ALA A 253 -9.14 -0.55 -22.64
CA ALA A 253 -10.35 -0.90 -21.90
C ALA A 253 -11.59 -0.81 -22.80
N LEU A 254 -11.73 0.27 -23.56
CA LEU A 254 -12.82 0.45 -24.53
C LEU A 254 -12.76 -0.60 -25.65
N GLY A 255 -11.56 -0.85 -26.18
CA GLY A 255 -11.35 -1.90 -27.19
C GLY A 255 -11.72 -3.30 -26.70
N ALA A 256 -11.42 -3.62 -25.44
CA ALA A 256 -11.85 -4.89 -24.82
C ALA A 256 -13.37 -4.98 -24.66
N GLY A 257 -14.06 -3.85 -24.50
CA GLY A 257 -15.52 -3.73 -24.54
C GLY A 257 -16.12 -3.76 -25.94
N GLY A 258 -15.32 -3.98 -27.00
CA GLY A 258 -15.79 -3.95 -28.39
C GLY A 258 -16.02 -2.55 -28.95
N ILE A 259 -15.51 -1.52 -28.28
CA ILE A 259 -15.71 -0.12 -28.66
C ILE A 259 -14.42 0.38 -29.32
N PRO A 260 -14.38 0.47 -30.65
CA PRO A 260 -13.21 0.97 -31.35
C PRO A 260 -13.01 2.46 -31.05
N CYS A 261 -11.76 2.86 -30.78
CA CYS A 261 -11.43 4.24 -30.45
C CYS A 261 -10.17 4.73 -31.16
N GLN A 262 -10.12 6.04 -31.39
CA GLN A 262 -8.99 6.77 -31.93
C GLN A 262 -8.43 7.73 -30.88
N LEU A 263 -7.09 7.84 -30.80
CA LEU A 263 -6.40 8.84 -29.97
C LEU A 263 -6.02 10.03 -30.81
N GLU A 264 -5.96 11.21 -30.18
CA GLU A 264 -5.63 12.50 -30.80
C GLU A 264 -6.33 12.72 -32.17
N PRO A 265 -7.67 12.58 -32.26
CA PRO A 265 -8.40 12.79 -33.51
C PRO A 265 -8.26 14.23 -34.02
N VAL A 266 -8.20 14.38 -35.33
CA VAL A 266 -8.09 15.67 -36.03
C VAL A 266 -9.40 16.05 -36.71
N GLY A 267 -9.66 17.35 -36.86
CA GLY A 267 -10.81 17.86 -37.62
C GLY A 267 -12.16 17.83 -36.91
N LEU A 268 -12.19 17.62 -35.58
CA LEU A 268 -13.43 17.64 -34.78
C LEU A 268 -13.89 19.05 -34.40
N THR A 269 -12.96 20.01 -34.36
CA THR A 269 -13.24 21.40 -33.99
C THR A 269 -12.76 22.33 -35.10
N ARG A 270 -13.29 23.57 -35.12
CA ARG A 270 -12.82 24.62 -36.05
C ARG A 270 -11.44 25.16 -35.69
N ASP A 271 -11.00 24.94 -34.46
CA ASP A 271 -9.68 25.34 -33.97
C ASP A 271 -8.71 24.17 -34.12
N VAL A 272 -7.72 24.33 -34.99
CA VAL A 272 -6.72 23.30 -35.30
C VAL A 272 -5.89 22.91 -34.07
N ASN A 273 -5.85 23.75 -33.03
CA ASN A 273 -5.10 23.50 -31.80
C ASN A 273 -5.92 22.76 -30.72
N LEU A 274 -7.24 22.65 -30.88
CA LEU A 274 -8.10 21.97 -29.90
C LEU A 274 -8.42 20.55 -30.37
N ARG A 275 -7.73 19.59 -29.77
CA ARG A 275 -7.89 18.15 -30.01
C ARG A 275 -8.18 17.45 -28.68
N PRO A 276 -9.24 16.62 -28.59
CA PRO A 276 -9.42 15.77 -27.44
C PRO A 276 -8.37 14.66 -27.44
N ASP A 277 -8.12 14.06 -26.29
CA ASP A 277 -7.19 12.95 -26.18
C ASP A 277 -7.67 11.68 -26.89
N GLY A 278 -8.99 11.46 -26.94
CA GLY A 278 -9.55 10.39 -27.74
C GLY A 278 -11.06 10.45 -27.98
N ILE A 279 -11.51 9.59 -28.90
CA ILE A 279 -12.89 9.50 -29.36
C ILE A 279 -13.27 8.05 -29.69
N SER A 280 -14.53 7.66 -29.44
CA SER A 280 -15.09 6.40 -29.96
C SER A 280 -15.42 6.52 -31.45
N ILE A 281 -15.09 5.52 -32.25
CA ILE A 281 -15.39 5.51 -33.70
C ILE A 281 -16.88 5.21 -33.94
N VAL A 282 -17.49 4.44 -33.05
CA VAL A 282 -18.94 4.17 -33.05
C VAL A 282 -19.66 5.06 -32.05
N PRO A 283 -20.97 5.33 -32.25
CA PRO A 283 -21.79 5.98 -31.25
C PRO A 283 -21.75 5.22 -29.92
N TRP A 284 -21.52 5.95 -28.84
CA TRP A 284 -21.57 5.46 -27.46
C TRP A 284 -23.01 5.43 -26.94
N GLU A 285 -23.73 6.54 -27.08
CA GLU A 285 -25.09 6.68 -26.57
C GLU A 285 -25.88 7.71 -27.39
N ASN A 286 -27.15 7.42 -27.69
CA ASN A 286 -28.06 8.32 -28.40
C ASN A 286 -27.48 8.87 -29.73
N GLY A 287 -26.73 8.04 -30.46
CA GLY A 287 -26.07 8.42 -31.70
C GLY A 287 -24.83 9.33 -31.54
N LYS A 288 -24.38 9.60 -30.30
CA LYS A 288 -23.23 10.46 -30.01
C LYS A 288 -21.99 9.64 -29.70
N HIS A 289 -20.83 10.15 -30.11
CA HIS A 289 -19.53 9.56 -29.79
C HIS A 289 -19.13 9.88 -28.35
N LEU A 290 -18.40 8.96 -27.71
CA LEU A 290 -17.67 9.23 -26.46
C LEU A 290 -16.40 10.01 -26.80
N ILE A 291 -16.20 11.15 -26.15
CA ILE A 291 -14.98 11.96 -26.25
C ILE A 291 -14.41 12.08 -24.85
N TRP A 292 -13.09 12.03 -24.70
CA TRP A 292 -12.45 12.22 -23.40
C TRP A 292 -11.15 13.02 -23.48
N ASP A 293 -10.82 13.63 -22.35
CA ASP A 293 -9.51 14.20 -22.04
C ASP A 293 -9.02 13.64 -20.71
N ALA A 294 -7.74 13.29 -20.66
CA ALA A 294 -7.10 12.68 -19.52
C ALA A 294 -6.07 13.65 -18.93
N THR A 295 -6.23 14.00 -17.65
CA THR A 295 -5.32 14.92 -16.96
C THR A 295 -4.44 14.15 -15.97
N CYS A 296 -3.12 14.24 -16.11
CA CYS A 296 -2.18 13.76 -15.11
C CYS A 296 -1.84 14.89 -14.13
N THR A 297 -2.35 14.80 -12.90
CA THR A 297 -2.06 15.75 -11.83
C THR A 297 -0.99 15.21 -10.89
N ASP A 298 -0.22 16.13 -10.29
CA ASP A 298 0.70 15.84 -9.19
C ASP A 298 0.12 16.41 -7.91
N THR A 299 -0.33 15.56 -7.00
CA THR A 299 -0.89 15.98 -5.71
C THR A 299 0.09 16.79 -4.87
N LEU A 300 1.39 16.60 -5.08
CA LEU A 300 2.46 17.26 -4.33
C LEU A 300 3.05 18.46 -5.07
N ALA A 301 2.41 18.90 -6.16
CA ALA A 301 2.80 20.14 -6.84
C ALA A 301 2.68 21.35 -5.89
N PRO A 302 3.57 22.35 -5.98
CA PRO A 302 3.56 23.51 -5.09
C PRO A 302 2.23 24.24 -4.98
N SER A 303 1.44 24.28 -6.06
CA SER A 303 0.10 24.89 -6.08
C SER A 303 -0.92 24.17 -5.18
N ASN A 304 -0.71 22.88 -4.91
CA ASN A 304 -1.64 22.05 -4.15
C ASN A 304 -1.27 21.97 -2.65
N LEU A 305 -0.03 22.32 -2.31
CA LEU A 305 0.49 22.24 -0.94
C LEU A 305 -0.02 23.38 -0.04
N GLN A 306 -0.56 24.46 -0.63
CA GLN A 306 -1.09 25.61 0.12
C GLN A 306 -2.36 25.28 0.92
N TYR A 307 -2.96 24.11 0.69
CA TYR A 307 -4.20 23.67 1.33
C TYR A 307 -3.97 22.72 2.52
N PHE A 308 -2.71 22.54 2.95
CA PHE A 308 -2.31 21.59 4.00
C PHE A 308 -1.54 22.25 5.13
#